data_AF-A0A522CGM8-F1
#
_entry.id   AF-A0A522CGM8-F1
#
_cell.length_a   1.000
_cell.length_b   1.000
_cell.length_c   1.000
_cell.angle_alpha   90.00
_cell.angle_beta   90.00
_cell.angle_gamma   90.00
#
_symmetry.space_group_name_H-M   'P 1'
#
loop_
_entity.id
_entity.type
_entity.pdbx_description
1 polymer ?
#
loop_
_entity_poly.entity_id
_entity_poly.type
_entity_poly.pdbx_seq_one_letter_code
_entity_poly.pdbx_strand_id
1 'polypeptide(L)'
;MRLVDLNPRWAGGTDDDAHIGITFDCPGSCCGNATIRERIYVPFRNPIGGGDPIPGDPRWNRTGDTFETLTLTPSVDASNRGHWHGFVTAGEAR
;
A
#
# COMPACT_ATOMS: atom_id res chain seq x y z
N MET A 1 -10.93 8.30 0.27
CA MET A 1 -9.80 9.24 0.49
C MET A 1 -8.80 9.03 -0.63
N ARG A 2 -8.05 10.05 -1.08
CA ARG A 2 -7.01 9.78 -2.09
C ARG A 2 -5.78 9.21 -1.43
N LEU A 3 -5.11 8.30 -2.11
CA LEU A 3 -3.88 7.67 -1.64
C LEU A 3 -2.77 8.71 -1.42
N VAL A 4 -2.73 9.75 -2.25
CA VAL A 4 -1.82 10.90 -2.11
C VAL A 4 -2.06 11.71 -0.83
N ASP A 5 -3.28 11.70 -0.29
CA ASP A 5 -3.61 12.39 0.98
C ASP A 5 -3.14 11.58 2.21
N LEU A 6 -2.74 10.32 2.00
CA LEU A 6 -2.32 9.38 3.03
C LEU A 6 -0.79 9.29 3.16
N ASN A 7 -0.06 10.33 2.75
CA ASN A 7 1.41 10.39 2.83
C ASN A 7 2.07 9.10 2.29
N PRO A 8 1.78 8.70 1.03
CA PRO A 8 2.24 7.43 0.49
C PRO A 8 3.74 7.46 0.23
N ARG A 9 4.38 6.29 0.34
CA ARG A 9 5.80 6.10 0.02
C ARG A 9 5.98 4.75 -0.65
N TRP A 10 6.83 4.70 -1.65
CA TRP A 10 7.28 3.43 -2.20
C TRP A 10 8.14 2.68 -1.19
N ALA A 11 7.93 1.37 -1.09
CA ALA A 11 8.87 0.50 -0.42
C ALA A 11 9.94 0.10 -1.44
N GLY A 12 11.19 0.41 -1.15
CA GLY A 12 12.33 0.08 -2.01
C GLY A 12 12.62 -1.41 -2.04
N GLY A 13 12.96 -1.93 -3.22
CA GLY A 13 13.49 -3.27 -3.41
C GLY A 13 15.00 -3.34 -3.17
N THR A 14 15.60 -4.48 -3.47
CA THR A 14 17.07 -4.66 -3.48
C THR A 14 17.75 -3.93 -4.64
N ASP A 15 16.98 -3.62 -5.70
CA ASP A 15 17.42 -2.80 -6.82
C ASP A 15 16.94 -1.35 -6.63
N ASP A 16 17.80 -0.37 -6.92
CA ASP A 16 17.55 1.05 -6.63
C ASP A 16 16.28 1.61 -7.31
N ASP A 17 15.88 1.02 -8.45
CA ASP A 17 14.70 1.42 -9.22
C ASP A 17 13.46 0.55 -8.93
N ALA A 18 13.59 -0.51 -8.13
CA ALA A 18 12.48 -1.41 -7.85
C ALA A 18 11.59 -0.88 -6.73
N HIS A 19 10.28 -0.78 -6.98
CA HIS A 19 9.29 -0.54 -5.93
C HIS A 19 8.51 -1.82 -5.68
N ILE A 20 8.85 -2.49 -4.59
CA ILE A 20 8.31 -3.80 -4.20
C ILE A 20 6.98 -3.70 -3.45
N GLY A 21 6.51 -2.49 -3.17
CA GLY A 21 5.29 -2.25 -2.42
C GLY A 21 5.05 -0.78 -2.16
N ILE A 22 4.00 -0.52 -1.40
CA ILE A 22 3.65 0.83 -0.94
C ILE A 22 3.44 0.82 0.57
N THR A 23 3.81 1.93 1.21
CA THR A 23 3.36 2.26 2.56
C THR A 23 2.52 3.53 2.53
N PHE A 24 1.46 3.61 3.33
CA PHE A 24 0.67 4.83 3.48
C PHE A 24 0.02 4.87 4.87
N ASP A 25 -0.35 6.06 5.32
CA ASP A 25 -1.01 6.27 6.61
C ASP A 25 -2.39 5.59 6.59
N CYS A 26 -2.74 4.91 7.68
CA CYS A 26 -4.02 4.21 7.77
C CYS A 26 -5.21 5.17 7.54
N PRO A 27 -6.11 4.89 6.57
CA PRO A 27 -7.30 5.69 6.35
C PRO A 27 -8.31 5.50 7.50
N GLY A 28 -8.48 6.53 8.31
CA GLY A 28 -9.59 6.63 9.26
C GLY A 28 -9.18 6.75 10.72
N SER A 29 -10.18 6.79 11.59
CA SER A 29 -10.04 6.93 13.05
C SER A 29 -9.72 5.62 13.77
N CYS A 30 -9.59 4.50 13.05
CA CYS A 30 -9.32 3.19 13.64
C CYS A 30 -7.98 3.13 14.38
N CYS A 31 -7.02 3.98 14.04
CA CYS A 31 -5.72 4.06 14.70
C CYS A 31 -5.71 4.99 15.94
N GLY A 32 -6.89 5.40 16.44
CA GLY A 32 -7.02 6.21 17.65
C GLY A 32 -6.35 7.58 17.57
N ASN A 33 -6.41 8.34 18.66
CA ASN A 33 -5.83 9.69 18.79
C ASN A 33 -4.28 9.68 18.86
N ALA A 34 -3.64 8.69 18.24
CA ALA A 34 -2.19 8.57 18.22
C ALA A 34 -1.59 9.74 17.44
N THR A 35 -0.63 10.43 18.05
CA THR A 35 0.18 11.48 17.40
C THR A 35 1.01 10.96 16.22
N ILE A 36 1.00 9.64 16.00
CA ILE A 36 1.68 8.92 14.93
C ILE A 36 0.62 8.07 14.23
N ARG A 37 0.32 8.35 12.96
CA ARG A 37 -0.53 7.46 12.17
C ARG A 37 0.25 6.20 11.84
N GLU A 38 -0.27 5.05 12.24
CA GLU A 38 0.31 3.77 11.86
C GLU A 38 0.21 3.60 10.35
N ARG A 39 1.30 3.11 9.74
CA ARG A 39 1.41 2.95 8.29
C ARG A 39 1.07 1.53 7.90
N ILE A 40 0.24 1.40 6.88
CA ILE A 40 -0.07 0.11 6.26
C ILE A 40 0.99 -0.15 5.20
N TYR A 41 1.63 -1.32 5.28
CA TYR A 41 2.53 -1.81 4.23
C TYR A 41 1.79 -2.82 3.35
N VAL A 42 1.84 -2.59 2.04
CA VAL A 42 1.23 -3.46 1.04
C VAL A 42 2.30 -3.90 0.03
N PRO A 43 2.85 -5.11 0.16
CA PRO A 43 3.82 -5.63 -0.80
C PRO A 43 3.13 -6.03 -2.11
N PHE A 44 3.83 -5.81 -3.22
CA PHE A 44 3.37 -6.15 -4.56
C PHE A 44 3.80 -7.55 -4.96
N ARG A 45 2.92 -8.25 -5.71
CA ARG A 45 3.24 -9.47 -6.43
C ARG A 45 4.00 -9.18 -7.73
N ASN A 46 3.81 -7.99 -8.28
CA ASN A 46 4.45 -7.47 -9.50
C ASN A 46 5.07 -6.08 -9.24
N PRO A 47 6.32 -6.00 -8.75
CA PRO A 47 7.01 -4.74 -8.45
C PRO A 47 7.06 -3.74 -9.60
N ILE A 48 7.18 -2.44 -9.31
CA ILE A 48 7.55 -1.42 -10.31
C ILE A 48 9.04 -1.58 -10.60
N GLY A 49 9.46 -1.38 -11.86
CA GLY A 49 10.87 -1.46 -12.25
C GLY A 49 11.36 -2.85 -12.68
N GLY A 50 10.53 -3.89 -12.59
CA GLY A 50 10.82 -5.20 -13.20
C GLY A 50 11.64 -6.20 -12.36
N GLY A 51 11.76 -5.99 -11.05
CA GLY A 51 12.43 -6.92 -10.12
C GLY A 51 11.50 -8.00 -9.52
N ASP A 52 12.11 -8.88 -8.72
CA ASP A 52 11.39 -9.94 -8.01
C ASP A 52 10.57 -9.39 -6.82
N PRO A 53 9.37 -9.92 -6.57
CA PRO A 53 8.61 -9.57 -5.36
C PRO A 53 9.34 -10.08 -4.11
N ILE A 54 9.12 -9.42 -2.98
CA ILE A 54 9.61 -9.97 -1.71
C ILE A 54 9.04 -11.39 -1.46
N PRO A 55 9.83 -12.30 -0.87
CA PRO A 55 9.34 -13.60 -0.45
C PRO A 55 8.21 -13.49 0.60
N GLY A 56 7.27 -14.44 0.57
CA GLY A 56 6.18 -14.55 1.54
C GLY A 56 4.83 -14.00 1.04
N ASP A 57 3.77 -14.23 1.81
CA ASP A 57 2.41 -13.75 1.56
C ASP A 57 1.86 -13.08 2.84
N PRO A 58 0.86 -12.18 2.74
CA PRO A 58 0.10 -11.81 1.54
C PRO A 58 0.82 -10.79 0.62
N ARG A 59 0.48 -10.82 -0.67
CA ARG A 59 0.95 -9.88 -1.71
C ARG A 59 -0.17 -9.51 -2.68
N TRP A 60 -0.15 -8.27 -3.15
CA TRP A 60 -1.19 -7.70 -4.00
C TRP A 60 -0.73 -7.57 -5.45
N ASN A 61 -1.61 -7.93 -6.38
CA ASN A 61 -1.41 -7.54 -7.78
C ASN A 61 -1.71 -6.05 -7.90
N ARG A 62 -0.80 -5.31 -8.53
CA ARG A 62 -1.02 -3.90 -8.87
C ARG A 62 -1.26 -3.68 -10.35
N THR A 63 -1.99 -2.61 -10.65
CA THR A 63 -1.93 -1.89 -11.92
C THR A 63 -1.70 -0.40 -11.65
N GLY A 64 -1.18 0.33 -12.62
CA GLY A 64 -0.67 1.69 -12.39
C GLY A 64 0.69 1.70 -11.69
N ASP A 65 1.43 2.79 -11.85
CA ASP A 65 2.82 2.97 -11.39
C ASP A 65 3.02 4.30 -10.63
N THR A 66 1.94 5.06 -10.44
CA THR A 66 1.91 6.29 -9.66
C THR A 66 0.88 6.17 -8.53
N PHE A 67 0.99 6.99 -7.48
CA PHE A 67 0.03 6.98 -6.37
C PHE A 67 -1.39 7.37 -6.82
N GLU A 68 -1.49 8.16 -7.89
CA GLU A 68 -2.74 8.64 -8.47
C GLU A 68 -3.44 7.58 -9.33
N THR A 69 -2.71 6.59 -9.85
CA THR A 69 -3.27 5.56 -10.75
C THR A 69 -3.30 4.17 -10.13
N LEU A 70 -2.65 3.99 -8.98
CA LEU A 70 -2.48 2.68 -8.35
C LEU A 70 -3.83 2.01 -8.08
N THR A 71 -3.94 0.76 -8.50
CA THR A 71 -5.04 -0.14 -8.16
C THR A 71 -4.46 -1.42 -7.59
N LEU A 72 -4.99 -1.90 -6.47
CA LEU A 72 -4.52 -3.09 -5.77
C LEU A 72 -5.62 -4.14 -5.70
N THR A 73 -5.25 -5.40 -5.96
CA THR A 73 -6.16 -6.55 -5.87
C THR A 73 -5.48 -7.72 -5.16
N PRO A 74 -6.17 -8.41 -4.23
CA PRO A 74 -7.54 -8.16 -3.74
C PRO A 74 -7.62 -6.89 -2.86
N SER A 75 -8.71 -6.70 -2.09
CA SER A 75 -8.73 -5.65 -1.04
C SER A 75 -7.56 -5.79 -0.08
N VAL A 76 -7.09 -4.68 0.48
CA VAL A 76 -6.10 -4.66 1.54
C VAL A 76 -6.82 -4.84 2.86
N ASP A 77 -6.59 -5.96 3.55
CA ASP A 77 -7.18 -6.25 4.87
C ASP A 77 -6.12 -6.24 5.95
N ALA A 78 -6.10 -5.16 6.75
CA ALA A 78 -5.27 -5.03 7.93
C ALA A 78 -6.12 -4.99 9.22
N SER A 79 -7.38 -5.44 9.15
CA SER A 79 -8.34 -5.40 10.26
C SER A 79 -7.95 -6.32 11.42
N ASN A 80 -7.20 -7.39 11.15
CA ASN A 80 -6.66 -8.28 12.18
C ASN A 80 -5.69 -7.59 13.16
N ARG A 81 -5.19 -6.41 12.80
CA ARG A 81 -4.36 -5.53 13.63
C ARG A 81 -5.08 -4.26 14.06
N GLY A 82 -6.40 -4.20 13.85
CA GLY A 82 -7.22 -3.01 14.17
C GLY A 82 -7.09 -1.87 13.16
N HIS A 83 -6.48 -2.11 12.00
CA HIS A 83 -6.34 -1.09 10.96
C HIS A 83 -7.46 -1.17 9.91
N TRP A 84 -7.37 -0.28 8.93
CA TRP A 84 -8.27 -0.22 7.79
C TRP A 84 -8.30 -1.52 6.97
N HIS A 85 -9.48 -1.84 6.49
CA HIS A 85 -9.73 -2.84 5.46
C HIS A 85 -10.51 -2.16 4.33
N GLY A 86 -9.99 -2.24 3.11
CA GLY A 86 -10.66 -1.65 1.97
C GLY A 86 -9.92 -1.84 0.65
N PHE A 87 -10.34 -1.09 -0.35
CA PHE A 87 -9.81 -1.17 -1.71
C PHE A 87 -8.96 0.05 -2.05
N VAL A 88 -7.90 -0.18 -2.81
CA VAL A 88 -7.18 0.87 -3.54
C VAL A 88 -7.55 0.73 -5.02
N THR A 89 -8.21 1.73 -5.60
CA THR A 89 -8.64 1.73 -7.01
C THR A 89 -8.39 3.09 -7.63
N ALA A 90 -7.58 3.15 -8.69
CA ALA A 90 -7.22 4.40 -9.37
C ALA A 90 -6.79 5.52 -8.39
N GLY A 91 -5.93 5.17 -7.43
CA GLY A 91 -5.43 6.09 -6.41
C GLY A 91 -6.44 6.46 -5.33
N GLU A 92 -7.63 5.86 -5.28
CA GLU A 92 -8.61 6.05 -4.19
C GLU A 92 -8.53 4.90 -3.19
N ALA A 93 -8.39 5.23 -1.90
CA ALA A 93 -8.54 4.31 -0.77
C ALA A 93 -9.95 4.45 -0.17
N ARG A 94 -10.73 3.35 -0.20
CA ARG A 94 -12.10 3.26 0.33
C ARG A 94 -12.28 2.01 1.18
#